data_AF-A0A817ZM03-F1
#
_entry.id   AF-A0A817ZM03-F1
#
_cell.length_a   1.000
_cell.length_b   1.000
_cell.length_c   1.000
_cell.angle_alpha   90.00
_cell.angle_beta   90.00
_cell.angle_gamma   90.00
#
_symmetry.space_group_name_H-M   'P 1'
#
loop_
_entity.id
_entity.type
_entity.pdbx_description
1 polymer ?
#
loop_
_entity_poly.entity_id
_entity_poly.type
_entity_poly.pdbx_seq_one_letter_code
_entity_poly.pdbx_strand_id
1 'polypeptide(L)'
;MTIKIEQVCEQQTSKIEQNRGVITTVNQSKFVSRDPSDNKKYNDDELRYLVSCGPYHDLNLSYPQNLELKKKNKQCSFTTNWCNDFPYLEYSLKKDAVFCFCCRLFGSDPGSEKSQQAWISTGASSWSKMTGQNGKLVKHFKSTSHMTAENRSLNFSQKKTNIDLMLNAGRRVADQKREEVLKLNEKTVIT
;
A
#
# COMPACT_ATOMS: atom_id res chain seq x y z
N MET A 1 -50.68 20.67 2.93
CA MET A 1 -49.43 21.01 2.19
C MET A 1 -48.22 20.66 3.07
N THR A 2 -48.22 19.48 3.70
CA THR A 2 -47.36 19.20 4.87
C THR A 2 -46.56 17.90 4.70
N ILE A 3 -47.03 16.98 3.86
CA ILE A 3 -46.42 15.66 3.63
C ILE A 3 -45.08 15.74 2.87
N LYS A 4 -44.88 16.80 2.06
CA LYS A 4 -43.66 16.94 1.24
C LYS A 4 -42.40 17.34 2.02
N ILE A 5 -42.54 17.89 3.23
CA ILE A 5 -41.39 18.38 4.01
C ILE A 5 -40.76 17.24 4.82
N GLU A 6 -41.56 16.31 5.36
CA GLU A 6 -41.07 15.16 6.13
C GLU A 6 -40.27 14.18 5.25
N GLN A 7 -40.71 13.92 4.01
CA GLN A 7 -39.98 13.03 3.08
C GLN A 7 -38.61 13.58 2.64
N VAL A 8 -38.43 14.91 2.62
CA VAL A 8 -37.15 15.54 2.27
C VAL A 8 -36.15 15.41 3.44
N CYS A 9 -36.65 15.48 4.67
CA CYS A 9 -35.84 15.35 5.88
C CYS A 9 -35.24 13.93 6.03
N GLU A 10 -36.04 12.87 5.83
CA GLU A 10 -35.59 11.46 5.90
C GLU A 10 -34.58 11.09 4.80
N GLN A 11 -34.71 11.70 3.62
CA GLN A 11 -33.76 11.52 2.51
C GLN A 11 -32.41 12.21 2.75
N GLN A 12 -32.39 13.27 3.56
CA GLN A 12 -31.14 13.93 3.96
C GLN A 12 -30.43 13.15 5.08
N THR A 13 -31.15 12.59 6.05
CA THR A 13 -30.56 11.75 7.11
C THR A 13 -29.96 10.46 6.57
N SER A 14 -30.61 9.79 5.61
CA SER A 14 -30.05 8.58 4.97
C SER A 14 -28.78 8.84 4.15
N LYS A 15 -28.67 9.99 3.46
CA LYS A 15 -27.43 10.41 2.78
C LYS A 15 -26.30 10.77 3.76
N ILE A 16 -26.64 11.36 4.90
CA ILE A 16 -25.66 11.68 5.96
C ILE A 16 -25.14 10.40 6.62
N GLU A 17 -25.99 9.40 6.87
CA GLU A 17 -25.59 8.10 7.41
C GLU A 17 -24.73 7.28 6.43
N GLN A 18 -25.07 7.27 5.14
CA GLN A 18 -24.26 6.65 4.09
C GLN A 18 -22.89 7.34 3.94
N ASN A 19 -22.85 8.68 4.04
CA ASN A 19 -21.59 9.43 4.05
C ASN A 19 -20.79 9.24 5.35
N ARG A 20 -21.44 8.98 6.49
CA ARG A 20 -20.76 8.64 7.75
C ARG A 20 -20.02 7.29 7.66
N GLY A 21 -20.59 6.31 6.96
CA GLY A 21 -19.92 5.03 6.66
C GLY A 21 -18.68 5.20 5.78
N VAL A 22 -18.73 6.12 4.80
CA VAL A 22 -17.62 6.46 3.89
C VAL A 22 -16.54 7.31 4.60
N ILE A 23 -16.94 8.28 5.43
CA ILE A 23 -16.01 9.13 6.19
C ILE A 23 -15.28 8.32 7.28
N THR A 24 -15.93 7.31 7.86
CA THR A 24 -15.31 6.43 8.86
C THR A 24 -14.27 5.49 8.23
N THR A 25 -14.52 4.97 7.02
CA THR A 25 -13.56 4.13 6.29
C THR A 25 -12.36 4.92 5.77
N VAL A 26 -12.54 6.19 5.40
CA VAL A 26 -11.42 7.06 4.96
C VAL A 26 -10.55 7.53 6.14
N ASN A 27 -11.07 7.58 7.37
CA ASN A 27 -10.31 8.04 8.55
C ASN A 27 -9.50 6.96 9.29
N GLN A 28 -9.76 5.67 9.07
CA GLN A 28 -8.96 4.61 9.70
C GLN A 28 -7.58 4.41 9.04
N SER A 29 -7.42 4.73 7.75
CA SER A 29 -6.15 4.54 7.02
C SER A 29 -5.05 5.55 7.37
N LYS A 30 -5.37 6.63 8.11
CA LYS A 30 -4.39 7.64 8.55
C LYS A 30 -3.45 7.19 9.69
N PHE A 31 -3.64 6.00 10.27
CA PHE A 31 -2.91 5.59 11.48
C PHE A 31 -1.88 4.46 11.27
N VAL A 32 -1.69 3.95 10.05
CA VAL A 32 -0.69 2.92 9.80
C VAL A 32 0.67 3.58 9.56
N SER A 33 1.62 3.33 10.46
CA SER A 33 3.02 3.73 10.27
C SER A 33 3.57 3.14 8.97
N ARG A 34 4.23 3.98 8.17
CA ARG A 34 4.92 3.56 6.94
C ARG A 34 6.37 3.14 7.17
N ASP A 35 6.91 3.36 8.36
CA ASP A 35 8.28 2.96 8.68
C ASP A 35 8.40 1.43 8.65
N PRO A 36 9.31 0.86 7.83
CA PRO A 36 9.42 -0.59 7.69
C PRO A 36 9.90 -1.30 8.97
N SER A 37 10.44 -0.57 9.96
CA SER A 37 10.77 -1.16 11.26
C SER A 37 9.54 -1.58 12.05
N ASP A 38 8.38 -0.98 11.79
CA ASP A 38 7.12 -1.19 12.50
C ASP A 38 6.38 -2.39 11.89
N ASN A 39 7.09 -3.51 11.75
CA ASN A 39 6.56 -4.73 11.16
C ASN A 39 5.55 -5.41 12.10
N LYS A 40 4.27 -5.32 11.72
CA LYS A 40 3.14 -6.00 12.37
C LYS A 40 2.36 -6.78 11.33
N LYS A 41 1.48 -7.68 11.77
CA LYS A 41 0.46 -8.24 10.88
C LYS A 41 -0.52 -7.12 10.49
N TYR A 42 -0.69 -6.92 9.20
CA TYR A 42 -1.62 -5.94 8.63
C TYR A 42 -2.95 -6.64 8.28
N ASN A 43 -4.06 -5.95 8.52
CA ASN A 43 -5.32 -6.36 7.90
C ASN A 43 -5.35 -5.96 6.42
N ASP A 44 -6.36 -6.44 5.70
CA ASP A 44 -6.52 -6.20 4.27
C ASP A 44 -6.56 -4.69 3.89
N ASP A 45 -7.20 -3.84 4.69
CA ASP A 45 -7.33 -2.42 4.39
C ASP A 45 -6.04 -1.64 4.68
N GLU A 46 -5.35 -1.97 5.77
CA GLU A 46 -4.01 -1.45 6.07
C GLU A 46 -3.02 -1.86 4.98
N LEU A 47 -3.08 -3.12 4.54
CA LEU A 47 -2.24 -3.65 3.48
C LEU A 47 -2.52 -2.95 2.14
N ARG A 48 -3.80 -2.71 1.81
CA ARG A 48 -4.20 -1.92 0.62
C ARG A 48 -3.67 -0.50 0.67
N TYR A 49 -3.76 0.16 1.82
CA TYR A 49 -3.22 1.49 2.01
C TYR A 49 -1.71 1.50 1.74
N LEU A 50 -0.95 0.63 2.41
CA LEU A 50 0.50 0.54 2.24
C LEU A 50 0.90 0.27 0.79
N VAL A 51 0.27 -0.73 0.13
CA VAL A 51 0.51 -1.04 -1.29
C VAL A 51 0.22 0.16 -2.19
N SER A 52 -0.85 0.92 -1.93
CA SER A 52 -1.18 2.12 -2.72
C SER A 52 -0.17 3.26 -2.54
N CYS A 53 0.48 3.34 -1.38
CA CYS A 53 1.52 4.33 -1.13
C CYS A 53 2.88 3.93 -1.70
N GLY A 54 3.10 2.63 -1.92
CA GLY A 54 4.37 2.07 -2.38
C GLY A 54 5.49 2.13 -1.33
N PRO A 55 6.72 1.74 -1.75
CA PRO A 55 7.90 1.72 -0.89
C PRO A 55 8.13 3.06 -0.18
N TYR A 56 8.45 2.98 1.11
CA TYR A 56 8.78 4.10 1.96
C TYR A 56 10.23 4.52 1.73
N HIS A 57 10.38 5.70 1.13
CA HIS A 57 11.65 6.41 1.03
C HIS A 57 11.49 7.77 1.70
N ASP A 58 12.07 7.93 2.89
CA ASP A 58 12.31 9.27 3.40
C ASP A 58 13.66 9.76 2.85
N LEU A 59 13.57 10.45 1.71
CA LEU A 59 14.71 10.85 0.87
C LEU A 59 15.37 12.15 1.34
N ASN A 60 14.81 12.83 2.36
CA ASN A 60 15.29 14.14 2.84
C ASN A 60 16.14 14.04 4.11
N LEU A 61 16.82 12.92 4.32
CA LEU A 61 17.48 12.63 5.59
C LEU A 61 18.98 12.44 5.45
N SER A 62 19.70 12.98 6.43
CA SER A 62 21.08 12.57 6.70
C SER A 62 21.08 11.17 7.32
N TYR A 63 21.63 10.19 6.60
CA TYR A 63 21.71 8.81 7.09
C TYR A 63 22.83 8.66 8.12
N PRO A 64 22.62 7.93 9.24
CA PRO A 64 23.68 7.56 10.18
C PRO A 64 24.87 6.93 9.46
N GLN A 65 26.08 7.32 9.88
CA GLN A 65 27.33 6.80 9.32
C GLN A 65 28.19 6.20 10.42
N ASN A 66 28.67 4.97 10.20
CA ASN A 66 29.70 4.40 11.05
C ASN A 66 31.07 5.03 10.73
N LEU A 67 31.54 5.91 11.62
CA LEU A 67 32.79 6.66 11.42
C LEU A 67 34.03 5.76 11.33
N GLU A 68 34.06 4.64 12.03
CA GLU A 68 35.18 3.68 11.98
C GLU A 68 35.28 2.98 10.62
N LEU A 69 34.14 2.68 9.99
CA LEU A 69 34.09 2.17 8.63
C LEU A 69 34.43 3.26 7.60
N LYS A 70 33.94 4.49 7.83
CA LYS A 70 34.24 5.64 6.97
C LYS A 70 35.73 5.94 6.89
N LYS A 71 36.45 5.94 8.04
CA LYS A 71 37.92 6.08 8.09
C LYS A 71 38.67 5.04 7.25
N LYS A 72 38.08 3.85 7.08
CA LYS A 72 38.64 2.74 6.30
C LYS A 72 38.15 2.74 4.84
N ASN A 73 37.51 3.82 4.37
CA ASN A 73 36.88 3.91 3.05
C ASN A 73 35.91 2.76 2.75
N LYS A 74 35.22 2.24 3.78
CA LYS A 74 34.21 1.19 3.64
C LYS A 74 32.81 1.79 3.63
N GLN A 75 31.89 1.13 2.94
CA GLN A 75 30.46 1.45 3.03
C GLN A 75 30.03 1.45 4.50
N CYS A 76 29.49 2.57 4.95
CA CYS A 76 29.25 2.85 6.36
C CYS A 76 27.84 3.38 6.67
N SER A 77 27.01 3.55 5.64
CA SER A 77 25.63 4.01 5.73
C SER A 77 24.81 3.44 4.59
N PHE A 78 23.51 3.68 4.64
CA PHE A 78 22.64 3.58 3.48
C PHE A 78 23.06 4.58 2.38
N THR A 79 22.76 4.23 1.13
CA THR A 79 22.96 5.08 -0.04
C THR A 79 21.69 5.07 -0.90
N THR A 80 21.11 6.25 -1.11
CA THR A 80 19.84 6.44 -1.83
C THR A 80 19.86 5.92 -3.25
N ASN A 81 20.99 5.99 -3.96
CA ASN A 81 21.12 5.43 -5.32
C ASN A 81 20.77 3.95 -5.41
N TRP A 82 20.85 3.18 -4.31
CA TRP A 82 20.43 1.79 -4.31
C TRP A 82 18.94 1.64 -4.67
N CYS A 83 18.08 2.60 -4.32
CA CYS A 83 16.66 2.56 -4.65
C CYS A 83 16.39 2.62 -6.17
N ASN A 84 17.31 3.16 -6.97
CA ASN A 84 17.17 3.18 -8.43
C ASN A 84 17.28 1.78 -9.02
N ASP A 85 18.22 0.98 -8.51
CA ASP A 85 18.45 -0.39 -8.96
C ASP A 85 17.49 -1.39 -8.30
N PHE A 86 16.96 -1.02 -7.13
CA PHE A 86 16.17 -1.88 -6.26
C PHE A 86 14.87 -1.19 -5.83
N PRO A 87 13.83 -1.19 -6.68
CA PRO A 87 12.62 -0.37 -6.48
C PRO A 87 11.86 -0.65 -5.18
N TYR A 88 11.86 -1.89 -4.69
CA TYR A 88 11.20 -2.27 -3.44
C TYR A 88 12.07 -2.08 -2.20
N LEU A 89 13.25 -1.47 -2.31
CA LEU A 89 14.14 -1.25 -1.18
C LEU A 89 13.63 -0.09 -0.33
N GLU A 90 13.34 -0.33 0.95
CA GLU A 90 12.94 0.69 1.92
C GLU A 90 14.02 0.86 2.98
N TYR A 91 14.10 2.02 3.61
CA TYR A 91 15.02 2.28 4.71
C TYR A 91 14.28 2.80 5.94
N SER A 92 14.65 2.30 7.12
CA SER A 92 14.19 2.81 8.41
C SER A 92 15.30 3.56 9.09
N LEU A 93 15.07 4.84 9.41
CA LEU A 93 15.95 5.59 10.31
C LEU A 93 15.97 5.01 11.71
N LYS A 94 14.81 4.59 12.23
CA LYS A 94 14.67 4.11 13.61
C LYS A 94 15.59 2.92 13.89
N LYS A 95 15.75 2.03 12.91
CA LYS A 95 16.62 0.85 13.01
C LYS A 95 17.98 0.99 12.32
N ASP A 96 18.22 2.09 11.60
CA ASP A 96 19.36 2.24 10.68
C ASP A 96 19.56 0.99 9.82
N ALA A 97 18.51 0.58 9.11
CA ALA A 97 18.48 -0.68 8.38
C ALA A 97 17.59 -0.62 7.14
N VAL A 98 17.93 -1.42 6.12
CA VAL A 98 17.09 -1.58 4.92
C VAL A 98 16.19 -2.81 5.00
N PHE A 99 15.04 -2.72 4.34
CA PHE A 99 14.00 -3.73 4.24
C PHE A 99 13.55 -3.86 2.78
N CYS A 100 12.81 -4.91 2.46
CA CYS A 100 12.16 -5.03 1.16
C CYS A 100 10.65 -4.91 1.34
N PHE A 101 10.04 -3.94 0.67
CA PHE A 101 8.61 -3.62 0.77
C PHE A 101 7.71 -4.83 0.53
N CYS A 102 7.81 -5.45 -0.65
CA CYS A 102 6.95 -6.57 -0.99
C CYS A 102 7.20 -7.78 -0.08
N CYS A 103 8.46 -8.06 0.27
CA CYS A 103 8.78 -9.16 1.18
C CYS A 103 8.28 -8.91 2.60
N ARG A 104 8.38 -7.68 3.12
CA ARG A 104 7.83 -7.33 4.45
C ARG A 104 6.31 -7.53 4.50
N LEU A 105 5.61 -7.19 3.42
CA LEU A 105 4.15 -7.24 3.35
C LEU A 105 3.59 -8.63 2.99
N PHE A 106 4.28 -9.38 2.13
CA PHE A 106 3.77 -10.63 1.53
C PHE A 106 4.71 -11.83 1.68
N GLY A 107 5.92 -11.61 2.19
CA GLY A 107 6.89 -12.64 2.54
C GLY A 107 6.52 -13.20 3.90
N SER A 108 5.67 -14.20 3.91
CA SER A 108 5.34 -14.95 5.12
C SER A 108 5.03 -16.38 4.74
N ASP A 109 6.05 -17.22 4.90
CA ASP A 109 5.85 -18.59 5.34
C ASP A 109 6.65 -18.76 6.64
N PRO A 110 6.03 -19.25 7.73
CA PRO A 110 6.74 -19.57 8.96
C PRO A 110 7.73 -20.71 8.69
N GLY A 111 9.03 -20.42 8.77
CA GLY A 111 10.11 -21.37 8.45
C GLY A 111 11.15 -20.86 7.43
N SER A 112 11.00 -19.63 6.93
CA SER A 112 11.97 -19.01 6.02
C SER A 112 13.37 -18.83 6.65
N GLU A 113 14.40 -18.99 5.83
CA GLU A 113 15.81 -18.83 6.23
C GLU A 113 16.09 -17.47 6.90
N LYS A 114 17.09 -17.42 7.80
CA LYS A 114 17.54 -16.18 8.48
C LYS A 114 17.85 -15.04 7.50
N SER A 115 18.31 -15.38 6.29
CA SER A 115 18.60 -14.44 5.20
C SER A 115 17.35 -13.68 4.72
N GLN A 116 16.17 -14.30 4.78
CA GLN A 116 14.90 -13.68 4.41
C GLN A 116 14.38 -12.75 5.51
N GLN A 117 14.61 -13.10 6.79
CA GLN A 117 14.18 -12.29 7.93
C GLN A 117 14.82 -10.90 7.96
N ALA A 118 16.05 -10.76 7.45
CA ALA A 118 16.72 -9.47 7.27
C ALA A 118 15.91 -8.48 6.41
N TRP A 119 15.20 -8.98 5.39
CA TRP A 119 14.42 -8.14 4.47
C TRP A 119 12.98 -7.91 4.94
N ILE A 120 12.53 -8.70 5.91
CA ILE A 120 11.13 -8.73 6.38
C ILE A 120 11.00 -8.02 7.74
N SER A 121 11.78 -8.42 8.75
CA SER A 121 11.50 -8.08 10.15
C SER A 121 12.69 -7.46 10.90
N THR A 122 13.89 -8.01 10.73
CA THR A 122 15.06 -7.55 11.50
C THR A 122 15.73 -6.34 10.86
N GLY A 123 15.73 -6.24 9.53
CA GLY A 123 16.43 -5.21 8.78
C GLY A 123 17.88 -5.60 8.48
N ALA A 124 18.38 -5.20 7.31
CA ALA A 124 19.78 -5.35 6.95
C ALA A 124 20.54 -4.04 7.18
N SER A 125 21.40 -3.99 8.19
CA SER A 125 22.26 -2.84 8.53
C SER A 125 23.75 -3.11 8.34
N SER A 126 24.11 -4.35 7.95
CA SER A 126 25.49 -4.67 7.57
C SER A 126 25.75 -4.15 6.16
N TRP A 127 26.27 -2.93 6.07
CA TRP A 127 26.48 -2.21 4.81
C TRP A 127 27.53 -2.82 3.87
N SER A 128 28.38 -3.70 4.40
CA SER A 128 29.42 -4.37 3.61
C SER A 128 28.82 -5.26 2.52
N LYS A 129 29.36 -5.14 1.29
CA LYS A 129 28.93 -5.92 0.12
C LYS A 129 27.40 -5.85 -0.11
N MET A 130 26.80 -4.68 0.12
CA MET A 130 25.37 -4.50 -0.10
C MET A 130 25.02 -4.54 -1.59
N THR A 131 25.83 -3.86 -2.41
CA THR A 131 25.76 -3.84 -3.88
C THR A 131 26.91 -4.62 -4.53
N GLY A 132 26.99 -4.58 -5.87
CA GLY A 132 27.91 -5.36 -6.69
C GLY A 132 27.30 -6.68 -7.17
N GLN A 133 27.95 -7.35 -8.12
CA GLN A 133 27.42 -8.55 -8.79
C GLN A 133 26.98 -9.66 -7.82
N ASN A 134 27.70 -9.82 -6.71
CA ASN A 134 27.41 -10.80 -5.65
C ASN A 134 26.95 -10.14 -4.34
N GLY A 135 26.45 -8.91 -4.42
CA GLY A 135 25.97 -8.13 -3.27
C GLY A 135 24.69 -8.71 -2.66
N LYS A 136 24.44 -8.35 -1.40
CA LYS A 136 23.26 -8.77 -0.64
C LYS A 136 21.95 -8.39 -1.35
N LEU A 137 21.87 -7.16 -1.89
CA LEU A 137 20.68 -6.69 -2.61
C LEU A 137 20.47 -7.47 -3.90
N VAL A 138 21.51 -7.66 -4.72
CA VAL A 138 21.41 -8.42 -5.97
C VAL A 138 20.96 -9.86 -5.71
N LYS A 139 21.52 -10.51 -4.69
CA LYS A 139 21.11 -11.87 -4.30
C LYS A 139 19.66 -11.92 -3.84
N HIS A 140 19.23 -10.94 -3.06
CA HIS A 140 17.85 -10.87 -2.58
C HIS A 140 16.86 -10.62 -3.72
N PHE A 141 17.08 -9.61 -4.55
CA PHE A 141 16.16 -9.25 -5.63
C PHE A 141 16.07 -10.32 -6.73
N LYS A 142 17.10 -11.17 -6.89
CA LYS A 142 17.07 -12.35 -7.77
C LYS A 142 16.47 -13.60 -7.12
N SER A 143 16.15 -13.56 -5.83
CA SER A 143 15.65 -14.73 -5.12
C SER A 143 14.20 -15.05 -5.50
N THR A 144 13.85 -16.33 -5.45
CA THR A 144 12.49 -16.80 -5.71
C THR A 144 11.48 -16.26 -4.69
N SER A 145 11.92 -16.05 -3.44
CA SER A 145 11.07 -15.49 -2.39
C SER A 145 10.71 -14.02 -2.65
N HIS A 146 11.67 -13.22 -3.15
CA HIS A 146 11.39 -11.85 -3.59
C HIS A 146 10.39 -11.84 -4.74
N MET A 147 10.65 -12.60 -5.80
CA MET A 147 9.76 -12.67 -6.98
C MET A 147 8.35 -13.15 -6.61
N THR A 148 8.25 -14.11 -5.68
CA THR A 148 6.95 -14.59 -5.18
C THR A 148 6.21 -13.50 -4.41
N ALA A 149 6.89 -12.78 -3.51
CA ALA A 149 6.30 -11.69 -2.74
C ALA A 149 5.90 -10.50 -3.62
N GLU A 150 6.71 -10.16 -4.61
CA GLU A 150 6.40 -9.16 -5.63
C GLU A 150 5.14 -9.54 -6.40
N ASN A 151 5.06 -10.76 -6.94
CA ASN A 151 3.87 -11.24 -7.64
C ASN A 151 2.62 -11.21 -6.76
N ARG A 152 2.73 -11.58 -5.48
CA ARG A 152 1.63 -11.46 -4.51
C ARG A 152 1.18 -10.00 -4.35
N SER A 153 2.12 -9.07 -4.24
CA SER A 153 1.84 -7.63 -4.14
C SER A 153 1.12 -7.09 -5.39
N LEU A 154 1.60 -7.45 -6.58
CA LEU A 154 0.99 -7.05 -7.86
C LEU A 154 -0.43 -7.58 -7.99
N ASN A 155 -0.64 -8.87 -7.73
CA ASN A 155 -1.96 -9.50 -7.76
C ASN A 155 -2.92 -8.89 -6.74
N PHE A 156 -2.42 -8.55 -5.55
CA PHE A 156 -3.22 -7.90 -4.51
C PHE A 156 -3.70 -6.51 -4.97
N SER A 157 -2.84 -5.73 -5.63
CA SER A 157 -3.19 -4.43 -6.21
C SER A 157 -4.24 -4.56 -7.33
N GLN A 158 -4.08 -5.53 -8.23
CA GLN A 158 -5.00 -5.76 -9.37
C GLN A 158 -6.38 -6.31 -8.97
N LYS A 159 -6.50 -7.05 -7.86
CA LYS A 159 -7.83 -7.51 -7.38
C LYS A 159 -8.75 -6.34 -7.07
N LYS A 160 -8.23 -5.22 -6.57
CA LYS A 160 -9.02 -4.01 -6.30
C LYS A 160 -9.53 -3.36 -7.57
N THR A 161 -8.71 -3.24 -8.60
CA THR A 161 -9.11 -2.59 -9.87
C THR A 161 -10.25 -3.36 -10.53
N ASN A 162 -10.19 -4.70 -10.54
CA ASN A 162 -11.27 -5.52 -11.09
C ASN A 162 -12.58 -5.37 -10.31
N ILE A 163 -12.54 -5.42 -8.97
CA ILE A 163 -13.74 -5.25 -8.15
C ILE A 163 -14.35 -3.85 -8.34
N ASP A 164 -13.53 -2.80 -8.34
CA ASP A 164 -14.00 -1.43 -8.54
C ASP A 164 -14.61 -1.23 -9.93
N LEU A 165 -13.97 -1.76 -10.98
CA LEU A 165 -14.50 -1.73 -12.35
C LEU A 165 -15.86 -2.45 -12.45
N MET A 166 -16.01 -3.62 -11.80
CA MET A 166 -17.27 -4.36 -11.79
C MET A 166 -18.39 -3.62 -11.04
N LEU A 167 -18.09 -3.05 -9.86
CA LEU A 167 -19.06 -2.26 -9.09
C LEU A 167 -19.49 -1.00 -9.83
N ASN A 168 -18.55 -0.31 -10.49
CA ASN A 168 -18.84 0.89 -11.27
C ASN A 168 -19.65 0.58 -12.53
N ALA A 169 -19.45 -0.59 -13.17
CA ALA A 169 -20.28 -1.03 -14.27
C ALA A 169 -21.74 -1.27 -13.85
N GLY A 170 -21.97 -1.93 -12.71
CA GLY A 170 -23.31 -2.16 -12.18
C GLY A 170 -24.07 -0.87 -11.86
N ARG A 171 -23.38 0.13 -11.28
CA ARG A 171 -23.94 1.47 -11.05
C ARG A 171 -24.37 2.16 -12.36
N ARG A 172 -23.50 2.17 -13.38
CA ARG A 172 -23.82 2.76 -14.69
C ARG A 172 -25.07 2.16 -15.33
N VAL A 173 -25.24 0.84 -15.25
CA VAL A 173 -26.43 0.16 -15.78
C VAL A 173 -27.70 0.53 -15.00
N ALA A 174 -27.59 0.64 -13.67
CA ALA A 174 -28.72 1.07 -12.83
C ALA A 174 -29.13 2.53 -13.11
N ASP A 175 -28.14 3.41 -13.28
CA ASP A 175 -28.37 4.82 -13.62
C ASP A 175 -29.05 4.97 -14.99
N GLN A 176 -28.59 4.21 -16.00
CA GLN A 176 -29.21 4.17 -17.34
C GLN A 176 -30.68 3.72 -17.27
N LYS A 177 -30.96 2.62 -16.55
CA LYS A 177 -32.34 2.15 -16.37
C LYS A 177 -33.22 3.17 -15.66
N ARG A 178 -32.69 3.86 -14.64
CA ARG A 178 -33.42 4.91 -13.92
C ARG A 178 -33.74 6.10 -14.83
N GLU A 179 -32.79 6.50 -15.67
CA GLU A 179 -32.98 7.58 -16.64
C GLU A 179 -34.01 7.22 -17.72
N GLU A 180 -34.00 5.97 -18.20
CA GLU A 180 -35.02 5.47 -19.14
C GLU A 180 -36.42 5.49 -18.53
N VAL A 181 -36.59 5.04 -17.29
CA VAL A 181 -37.88 5.05 -16.58
C VAL A 181 -38.40 6.48 -16.39
N LEU A 182 -37.53 7.44 -16.09
CA LEU A 182 -37.92 8.86 -15.97
C LEU A 182 -38.42 9.41 -17.30
N LYS A 183 -37.72 9.14 -18.41
CA LYS A 183 -38.13 9.55 -19.77
C LYS A 183 -39.45 8.91 -20.19
N LEU A 184 -39.71 7.67 -19.78
CA LEU A 184 -40.99 6.99 -20.01
C LEU A 184 -42.12 7.65 -19.22
N ASN A 185 -41.90 7.92 -17.93
CA ASN A 185 -42.91 8.53 -17.07
C ASN A 185 -43.29 9.96 -17.52
N GLU A 186 -42.32 10.75 -17.99
CA GLU A 186 -42.57 12.07 -18.56
C GLU A 186 -43.45 12.03 -19.82
N LYS A 187 -43.31 10.99 -20.65
CA LYS A 187 -44.16 10.81 -21.85
C LYS A 187 -45.58 10.40 -21.48
N THR A 188 -45.77 9.57 -20.45
CA THR A 188 -47.09 9.09 -20.03
C THR A 188 -47.93 10.17 -19.35
N VAL A 189 -47.31 11.19 -18.73
CA VAL A 189 -48.02 12.30 -18.05
C VAL A 189 -48.58 13.33 -19.04
N ILE A 190 -48.13 13.33 -20.29
CA ILE A 190 -48.51 14.32 -21.32
C ILE A 190 -49.59 13.75 -22.28
N THR A 191 -50.02 12.51 -22.10
CA THR A 191 -51.08 11.85 -22.90
C THR A 191 -52.35 11.72 -22.08
#